data_AF-A0A972MVZ5-F1
#
_entry.id   AF-A0A972MVZ5-F1
#
_cell.length_a   1.000
_cell.length_b   1.000
_cell.length_c   1.000
_cell.angle_alpha   90.00
_cell.angle_beta   90.00
_cell.angle_gamma   90.00
#
_symmetry.space_group_name_H-M   'P 1'
#
loop_
_entity.id
_entity.type
_entity.pdbx_description
1 polymer ?
#
loop_
_entity_poly.entity_id
_entity_poly.type
_entity_poly.pdbx_seq_one_letter_code
_entity_poly.pdbx_strand_id
1 'polypeptide(L)'
;MLRRVLSKANLIAVRNQLLPRSLLWQHPSTRLHSSNSLRAESCKSADDVIRSYDRTWLRENCHCPQCYNHSTQQRTVMFYELKPEAKTISKVEQTPSGDSITIHWQDGHMTAYSLTWLANNSYPGPVDAVERRLWKGAELKVDDLDRVPSETFLNEEAGVKRLI
;
A
#
# COMPACT_ATOMS: atom_id res chain seq x y z
N MET A 1 -25.58 50.31 -43.38
CA MET A 1 -25.81 50.41 -41.92
C MET A 1 -26.58 49.17 -41.49
N LEU A 2 -26.31 48.41 -40.44
CA LEU A 2 -25.22 48.32 -39.47
C LEU A 2 -25.34 46.90 -38.87
N ARG A 3 -24.22 46.17 -38.90
CA ARG A 3 -23.72 45.24 -37.88
C ARG A 3 -24.62 44.07 -37.45
N ARG A 4 -24.43 42.91 -38.11
CA ARG A 4 -24.49 41.61 -37.42
C ARG A 4 -23.35 41.56 -36.41
N VAL A 5 -23.67 41.56 -35.12
CA VAL A 5 -22.73 41.36 -34.03
C VAL A 5 -22.27 39.91 -34.05
N LEU A 6 -20.99 39.70 -34.34
CA LEU A 6 -20.30 38.44 -34.14
C LEU A 6 -20.23 38.15 -32.64
N SER A 7 -20.93 37.10 -32.18
CA SER A 7 -20.73 36.56 -30.84
C SER A 7 -19.43 35.76 -30.82
N LYS A 8 -18.61 36.06 -29.81
CA LYS A 8 -17.20 35.68 -29.67
C LYS A 8 -16.98 34.17 -29.70
N ALA A 9 -15.93 33.79 -30.41
CA ALA A 9 -15.25 32.51 -30.30
C ALA A 9 -14.91 32.23 -28.82
N ASN A 10 -15.35 31.10 -28.30
CA ASN A 10 -14.79 30.55 -27.07
C ASN A 10 -13.45 29.91 -27.42
N LEU A 11 -12.39 30.66 -27.14
CA LEU A 11 -11.03 30.17 -27.01
C LEU A 11 -11.03 29.06 -25.96
N ILE A 12 -10.76 27.83 -26.39
CA ILE A 12 -10.35 26.77 -25.48
C ILE A 12 -9.00 27.21 -24.93
N ALA A 13 -9.01 27.73 -23.70
CA ALA A 13 -7.79 27.95 -22.95
C ALA A 13 -7.15 26.59 -22.71
N VAL A 14 -6.12 26.26 -23.50
CA VAL A 14 -5.20 25.17 -23.19
C VAL A 14 -4.43 25.62 -21.95
N ARG A 15 -5.00 25.32 -20.79
CA ARG A 15 -4.33 25.48 -19.51
C ARG A 15 -3.30 24.35 -19.48
N ASN A 16 -2.05 24.69 -19.78
CA ASN A 16 -0.87 23.88 -19.47
C ASN A 16 -0.83 23.69 -17.95
N GLN A 17 -1.59 22.72 -17.45
CA GLN A 17 -1.36 22.15 -16.14
C GLN A 17 -0.20 21.19 -16.33
N LEU A 18 0.99 21.67 -15.95
CA LEU A 18 2.14 20.85 -15.71
C LEU A 18 1.70 19.76 -14.72
N LEU A 19 1.47 18.56 -15.23
CA LEU A 19 1.22 17.38 -14.40
C LEU A 19 2.38 17.30 -13.39
N PRO A 20 2.10 17.09 -12.09
CA PRO A 20 3.17 16.83 -11.17
C PRO A 20 3.92 15.59 -11.67
N ARG A 21 5.24 15.72 -11.83
CA ARG A 21 6.18 14.60 -12.00
C ARG A 21 6.14 13.74 -10.73
N SER A 22 5.01 13.10 -10.45
CA SER A 22 5.05 11.81 -9.80
C SER A 22 5.64 10.89 -10.85
N LEU A 23 6.95 10.67 -10.76
CA LEU A 23 7.51 9.41 -11.21
C LEU A 23 6.78 8.35 -10.38
N LEU A 24 5.61 7.94 -10.86
CA LEU A 24 5.01 6.67 -10.53
C LEU A 24 6.07 5.65 -10.90
N TRP A 25 6.88 5.28 -9.92
CA TRP A 25 7.47 3.95 -9.90
C TRP A 25 6.28 3.00 -10.00
N GLN A 26 5.93 2.65 -11.23
CA GLN A 26 4.99 1.59 -11.52
C GLN A 26 5.70 0.33 -11.05
N HIS A 27 5.50 -0.01 -9.78
CA HIS A 27 5.86 -1.33 -9.27
C HIS A 27 5.22 -2.34 -10.23
N PRO A 28 5.87 -3.47 -10.59
CA PRO A 28 5.32 -4.44 -11.54
C PRO A 28 3.87 -4.87 -11.23
N SER A 29 3.47 -4.78 -9.96
CA SER A 29 2.12 -5.00 -9.42
C SER A 29 1.07 -3.93 -9.76
N THR A 30 1.42 -2.81 -10.40
CA THR A 30 0.46 -1.78 -10.87
C THR A 30 0.04 -1.93 -12.33
N ARG A 31 0.68 -2.83 -13.08
CA ARG A 31 0.19 -3.32 -14.38
C ARG A 31 -0.56 -4.65 -14.18
N LEU A 32 -1.62 -4.62 -13.38
CA LEU A 32 -2.49 -5.78 -13.23
C LEU A 32 -3.37 -5.89 -14.49
N HIS A 33 -3.04 -6.86 -15.35
CA HIS A 33 -4.04 -7.44 -16.24
C HIS A 33 -5.19 -7.96 -15.37
N SER A 34 -6.43 -7.63 -15.75
CA SER A 34 -7.65 -7.83 -14.96
C SER A 34 -7.91 -9.27 -14.48
N SER A 35 -7.21 -10.27 -15.01
CA SER A 35 -7.33 -11.69 -14.64
C SER A 35 -6.54 -12.11 -13.41
N ASN A 36 -5.63 -11.29 -12.87
CA ASN A 36 -4.64 -11.71 -11.86
C ASN A 36 -4.90 -11.18 -10.44
N SER A 37 -6.04 -10.53 -10.19
CA SER A 37 -6.31 -9.90 -8.90
C SER A 37 -7.51 -10.48 -8.17
N LEU A 38 -7.37 -10.68 -6.86
CA LEU A 38 -8.47 -10.91 -5.94
C LEU A 38 -9.01 -9.58 -5.44
N ARG A 39 -10.31 -9.33 -5.57
CA ARG A 39 -10.97 -8.20 -4.90
C ARG A 39 -11.46 -8.65 -3.52
N ALA A 40 -11.18 -7.85 -2.50
CA ALA A 40 -11.77 -8.03 -1.18
C ALA A 40 -12.24 -6.68 -0.64
N GLU A 41 -13.36 -6.71 0.08
CA GLU A 41 -14.06 -5.55 0.61
C GLU A 41 -13.89 -5.53 2.14
N SER A 42 -13.53 -4.37 2.69
CA SER A 42 -13.42 -4.18 4.14
C SER A 42 -14.60 -3.37 4.66
N CYS A 43 -15.68 -4.05 5.03
CA CYS A 43 -16.87 -3.42 5.63
C CYS A 43 -16.62 -3.10 7.11
N LYS A 44 -15.83 -2.06 7.43
CA LYS A 44 -15.71 -1.53 8.81
C LYS A 44 -15.81 -0.01 8.94
N SER A 45 -15.89 0.73 7.85
CA SER A 45 -16.14 2.18 7.87
C SER A 45 -17.17 2.54 6.80
N ALA A 46 -17.88 3.66 6.99
CA ALA A 46 -19.00 4.11 6.16
C ALA A 46 -18.73 4.29 4.65
N ASP A 47 -17.47 4.11 4.22
CA ASP A 47 -17.07 4.02 2.83
C ASP A 47 -16.62 2.56 2.54
N ASP A 48 -17.36 1.85 1.70
CA ASP A 48 -16.95 0.55 1.17
C ASP A 48 -15.73 0.73 0.26
N VAL A 49 -14.54 0.60 0.84
CA VAL A 49 -13.28 0.65 0.08
C VAL A 49 -13.01 -0.73 -0.50
N ILE A 50 -13.29 -0.89 -1.79
CA ILE A 50 -12.92 -2.08 -2.55
C ILE A 50 -11.41 -2.05 -2.82
N ARG A 51 -10.69 -3.08 -2.38
CA ARG A 51 -9.25 -3.24 -2.61
C ARG A 51 -8.97 -4.46 -3.46
N SER A 52 -8.01 -4.34 -4.37
CA SER A 52 -7.58 -5.40 -5.27
C SER A 52 -6.18 -5.86 -4.90
N TYR A 53 -6.02 -7.15 -4.67
CA TYR A 53 -4.78 -7.78 -4.24
C TYR A 53 -4.23 -8.65 -5.36
N ASP A 54 -2.92 -8.61 -5.59
CA ASP A 54 -2.26 -9.50 -6.55
C ASP A 54 -2.17 -10.93 -5.96
N ARG A 55 -2.50 -11.95 -6.76
CA ARG A 55 -2.51 -13.35 -6.29
C ARG A 55 -1.11 -13.87 -5.96
N THR A 56 -0.08 -13.42 -6.68
CA THR A 56 1.30 -13.80 -6.40
C THR A 56 1.75 -13.20 -5.07
N TRP A 57 1.47 -11.91 -4.86
CA TRP A 57 1.74 -11.25 -3.58
C TRP A 57 1.01 -11.94 -2.41
N LEU A 58 -0.27 -12.28 -2.58
CA LEU A 58 -1.03 -13.03 -1.58
C LEU A 58 -0.44 -14.42 -1.32
N ARG A 59 0.19 -15.07 -2.30
CA ARG A 59 0.81 -16.38 -2.07
C ARG A 59 2.17 -16.26 -1.38
N GLU A 60 2.95 -15.25 -1.76
CA GLU A 60 4.29 -14.98 -1.24
C GLU A 60 4.29 -14.48 0.20
N ASN A 61 3.19 -13.87 0.65
CA ASN A 61 3.03 -13.37 2.03
C ASN A 61 2.15 -14.29 2.90
N CYS A 62 2.03 -15.57 2.53
CA CYS A 62 1.30 -16.55 3.34
C CYS A 62 1.97 -16.74 4.71
N HIS A 63 1.23 -16.50 5.79
CA HIS A 63 1.69 -16.67 7.17
C HIS A 63 1.30 -18.03 7.80
N CYS A 64 0.99 -19.05 6.99
CA CYS A 64 0.77 -20.39 7.53
C CYS A 64 2.08 -21.00 8.05
N PRO A 65 2.03 -22.00 8.94
CA PRO A 65 3.23 -22.62 9.51
C PRO A 65 4.20 -23.24 8.49
N GLN A 66 3.74 -23.57 7.28
CA GLN A 66 4.60 -24.10 6.21
C GLN A 66 5.35 -22.99 5.45
N CYS A 67 4.81 -21.77 5.42
CA CYS A 67 5.35 -20.65 4.64
C CYS A 67 6.08 -19.61 5.49
N TYR A 68 5.78 -19.57 6.79
CA TYR A 68 6.30 -18.54 7.70
C TYR A 68 6.66 -19.14 9.06
N ASN A 69 7.88 -18.87 9.49
CA ASN A 69 8.34 -19.22 10.82
C ASN A 69 7.95 -18.11 11.80
N HIS A 70 6.93 -18.38 12.62
CA HIS A 70 6.42 -17.42 13.61
C HIS A 70 7.40 -17.12 14.75
N SER A 71 8.37 -18.00 15.03
CA SER A 71 9.38 -17.76 16.06
C SER A 71 10.46 -16.79 15.60
N THR A 72 10.88 -16.87 14.33
CA THR A 72 11.93 -16.01 13.76
C THR A 72 11.39 -14.87 12.91
N GLN A 73 10.09 -14.85 12.64
CA GLN A 73 9.42 -13.91 11.75
C GLN A 73 9.95 -13.93 10.30
N GLN A 74 10.41 -15.10 9.84
CA GLN A 74 11.02 -15.26 8.52
C GLN A 74 10.13 -16.06 7.58
N ARG A 75 10.12 -15.68 6.31
CA ARG A 75 9.53 -16.49 5.23
C ARG A 75 10.37 -17.75 5.01
N THR A 76 9.72 -18.89 4.92
CA THR A 76 10.35 -20.20 4.69
C THR A 76 10.34 -20.59 3.20
N VAL A 77 9.34 -20.15 2.44
CA VAL A 77 9.19 -20.48 1.02
C VAL A 77 9.88 -19.43 0.15
N MET A 78 10.53 -19.86 -0.94
CA MET A 78 11.13 -18.96 -1.91
C MET A 78 10.18 -18.69 -3.10
N PHE A 79 10.24 -17.48 -3.67
CA PHE A 79 9.31 -17.07 -4.74
C PHE A 79 9.39 -17.96 -6.00
N TYR A 80 10.57 -18.52 -6.28
CA TYR A 80 10.82 -19.40 -7.43
C TYR A 80 10.32 -20.84 -7.20
N GLU A 81 10.04 -21.23 -5.95
CA GLU A 81 9.47 -22.53 -5.62
C GLU A 81 7.94 -22.56 -5.85
N LEU A 82 7.32 -21.37 -5.91
CA LEU A 82 5.90 -21.21 -6.18
C LEU A 82 5.61 -21.39 -7.67
N LYS A 83 5.24 -22.61 -8.05
CA LYS A 83 4.73 -22.95 -9.38
C LYS A 83 3.45 -22.18 -9.72
N PRO A 84 3.07 -22.05 -11.01
CA PRO A 84 1.86 -21.33 -11.42
C PRO A 84 0.58 -21.78 -10.69
N GLU A 85 0.44 -23.09 -10.41
CA GLU A 85 -0.71 -23.66 -9.71
C GLU A 85 -0.80 -23.13 -8.27
N ALA A 86 0.34 -22.94 -7.60
CA ALA A 86 0.41 -22.40 -6.24
C ALA A 86 -0.07 -20.95 -6.15
N LYS A 87 -0.12 -20.22 -7.28
CA LYS A 87 -0.61 -18.83 -7.38
C LYS A 87 -2.06 -18.78 -7.86
N THR A 88 -2.67 -19.94 -8.13
CA THR A 88 -4.02 -20.03 -8.66
C THR A 88 -5.02 -20.33 -7.54
N ILE A 89 -5.75 -19.31 -7.11
CA ILE A 89 -6.93 -19.42 -6.23
C ILE A 89 -7.97 -20.40 -6.81
N SER A 90 -8.41 -21.35 -5.98
CA SER A 90 -9.52 -22.27 -6.23
C SER A 90 -10.83 -21.79 -5.59
N LYS A 91 -10.77 -21.23 -4.37
CA LYS A 91 -11.94 -20.70 -3.64
C LYS A 91 -11.50 -19.60 -2.68
N VAL A 92 -12.40 -18.66 -2.41
CA VAL A 92 -12.25 -17.70 -1.31
C VAL A 92 -13.48 -17.76 -0.42
N GLU A 93 -13.25 -17.78 0.87
CA GLU A 93 -14.28 -17.78 1.91
C GLU A 93 -14.05 -16.57 2.82
N GLN A 94 -15.11 -15.92 3.25
CA GLN A 94 -15.04 -14.89 4.28
C GLN A 94 -15.56 -15.47 5.59
N THR A 95 -14.92 -15.10 6.69
CA THR A 95 -15.39 -15.47 8.04
C THR A 95 -16.78 -14.88 8.30
N PRO A 96 -17.63 -15.50 9.15
CA PRO A 96 -18.96 -14.97 9.47
C PRO A 96 -18.95 -13.56 10.05
N SER A 97 -17.86 -13.18 10.74
CA SER A 97 -17.68 -11.81 11.26
C SER A 97 -17.34 -10.78 10.19
N GLY A 98 -16.94 -11.22 9.00
CA GLY A 98 -16.50 -10.35 7.92
C GLY A 98 -15.04 -9.89 8.03
N ASP A 99 -14.33 -10.23 9.11
CA ASP A 99 -13.04 -9.60 9.46
C ASP A 99 -11.82 -10.24 8.80
N SER A 100 -12.01 -11.40 8.19
CA SER A 100 -10.93 -12.21 7.63
C SER A 100 -11.43 -13.01 6.44
N ILE A 101 -10.51 -13.31 5.53
CA ILE A 101 -10.71 -14.18 4.38
C ILE A 101 -9.80 -15.40 4.47
N THR A 102 -10.29 -16.53 3.98
CA THR A 102 -9.53 -17.74 3.75
C THR A 102 -9.48 -18.01 2.25
N ILE A 103 -8.27 -18.16 1.71
CA ILE A 103 -8.00 -18.44 0.31
C ILE A 103 -7.56 -19.90 0.20
N HIS A 104 -8.25 -20.66 -0.64
CA HIS A 104 -7.83 -21.98 -1.08
C HIS A 104 -7.12 -21.84 -2.42
N TRP A 105 -5.98 -22.53 -2.54
CA TRP A 105 -5.15 -22.54 -3.74
C TRP A 105 -5.30 -23.88 -4.48
N GLN A 106 -4.98 -23.92 -5.77
CA GLN A 106 -5.06 -25.15 -6.57
C GLN A 106 -3.99 -26.18 -6.22
N ASP A 107 -2.88 -25.77 -5.60
CA ASP A 107 -1.87 -26.68 -5.03
C ASP A 107 -2.35 -27.34 -3.71
N GLY A 108 -3.60 -27.09 -3.30
CA GLY A 108 -4.19 -27.59 -2.06
C GLY A 108 -3.84 -26.76 -0.83
N HIS A 109 -3.06 -25.69 -0.97
CA HIS A 109 -2.69 -24.83 0.15
C HIS A 109 -3.88 -23.99 0.63
N MET A 110 -3.83 -23.57 1.89
CA MET A 110 -4.81 -22.66 2.48
C MET A 110 -4.10 -21.50 3.19
N THR A 111 -4.62 -20.29 2.98
CA THR A 111 -4.07 -19.08 3.61
C THR A 111 -5.19 -18.25 4.21
N ALA A 112 -5.06 -17.86 5.46
CA ALA A 112 -5.98 -16.95 6.12
C ALA A 112 -5.35 -15.57 6.31
N TYR A 113 -6.12 -14.53 6.04
CA TYR A 113 -5.74 -13.13 6.21
C TYR A 113 -6.82 -12.36 6.95
N SER A 114 -6.43 -11.54 7.92
CA SER A 114 -7.33 -10.50 8.41
C SER A 114 -7.40 -9.34 7.41
N LEU A 115 -8.57 -8.74 7.26
CA LEU A 115 -8.75 -7.59 6.37
C LEU A 115 -7.92 -6.39 6.82
N THR A 116 -7.73 -6.21 8.13
CA THR A 116 -6.85 -5.17 8.69
C THR A 116 -5.39 -5.39 8.28
N TRP A 117 -4.89 -6.63 8.35
CA TRP A 117 -3.52 -6.92 7.93
C TRP A 117 -3.35 -6.67 6.43
N LEU A 118 -4.31 -7.10 5.61
CA LEU A 118 -4.30 -6.83 4.17
C LEU A 118 -4.28 -5.33 3.87
N ALA A 119 -5.13 -4.55 4.54
CA ALA A 119 -5.17 -3.09 4.35
C ALA A 119 -3.84 -2.41 4.70
N ASN A 120 -3.18 -2.84 5.78
CA ASN A 120 -1.95 -2.23 6.27
C ASN A 120 -0.69 -2.66 5.49
N ASN A 121 -0.71 -3.82 4.84
CA ASN A 121 0.48 -4.41 4.21
C ASN A 121 0.41 -4.49 2.69
N SER A 122 -0.76 -4.25 2.07
CA SER A 122 -0.91 -4.29 0.61
C SER A 122 -0.75 -2.93 -0.05
N TYR A 123 -0.56 -2.94 -1.37
CA TYR A 123 -0.66 -1.72 -2.18
C TYR A 123 -2.11 -1.35 -2.50
N PRO A 124 -2.44 -0.04 -2.65
CA PRO A 124 -1.64 1.08 -2.15
C PRO A 124 -1.60 1.04 -0.62
N GLY A 125 -0.41 1.12 -0.04
CA GLY A 125 -0.23 1.06 1.42
C GLY A 125 -1.01 2.16 2.15
N PRO A 126 -1.05 2.12 3.49
CA PRO A 126 -1.55 3.25 4.26
C PRO A 126 -0.92 4.55 3.75
N VAL A 127 -1.76 5.56 3.53
CA VAL A 127 -1.31 6.88 3.07
C VAL A 127 -0.76 7.65 4.27
N ASP A 128 0.22 7.07 4.95
CA ASP A 128 1.00 7.76 5.98
C ASP A 128 2.11 8.51 5.25
N ALA A 129 1.70 9.52 4.47
CA ALA A 129 2.64 10.46 3.91
C ALA A 129 3.19 11.30 5.07
N VAL A 130 4.27 10.83 5.70
CA VAL A 130 5.07 11.66 6.59
C VAL A 130 5.45 12.90 5.78
N GLU A 131 4.98 14.06 6.25
CA GLU A 131 5.24 15.32 5.57
C GLU A 131 6.75 15.57 5.58
N ARG A 132 7.38 15.46 4.42
CA ARG A 132 8.81 15.71 4.29
C ARG A 132 9.04 17.21 4.38
N ARG A 133 9.57 17.66 5.52
CA ARG A 133 10.03 19.04 5.71
C ARG A 133 11.40 19.22 5.06
N LEU A 134 11.44 19.94 3.94
CA LEU A 134 12.70 20.38 3.33
C LEU A 134 13.28 21.54 4.14
N TRP A 135 14.60 21.62 4.22
CA TRP A 135 15.30 22.71 4.94
C TRP A 135 16.55 23.16 4.17
N LYS A 136 16.90 24.44 4.36
CA LYS A 136 18.17 25.02 3.91
C LYS A 136 18.99 25.45 5.12
N GLY A 137 20.32 25.48 4.98
CA GLY A 137 21.21 25.89 6.07
C GLY A 137 20.92 27.30 6.61
N ALA A 138 20.46 28.23 5.76
CA ALA A 138 20.10 29.58 6.17
C ALA A 138 18.77 29.66 6.95
N GLU A 139 17.94 28.62 6.88
CA GLU A 139 16.60 28.56 7.47
C GLU A 139 16.55 27.67 8.72
N LEU A 140 17.58 26.83 8.94
CA LEU A 140 17.66 25.89 10.05
C LEU A 140 18.17 26.57 11.32
N LYS A 141 17.32 26.75 12.32
CA LYS A 141 17.72 27.23 13.64
C LYS A 141 18.17 26.07 14.52
N VAL A 142 18.99 26.37 15.51
CA VAL A 142 19.44 25.36 16.50
C VAL A 142 18.27 24.71 17.22
N ASP A 143 17.21 25.48 17.49
CA ASP A 143 15.99 24.98 18.14
C ASP A 143 15.12 24.13 17.22
N ASP A 144 15.35 24.17 15.90
CA ASP A 144 14.66 23.32 14.92
C ASP A 144 15.31 21.93 14.80
N LEU A 145 16.46 21.72 15.47
CA LEU A 145 17.17 20.45 15.49
C LEU A 145 16.59 19.56 16.59
N ASP A 146 16.11 18.39 16.21
CA ASP A 146 15.76 17.34 17.17
C ASP A 146 17.03 16.89 17.91
N ARG A 147 17.16 17.30 19.17
CA ARG A 147 18.28 16.96 20.05
C ARG A 147 17.75 16.19 21.24
N VAL A 148 18.41 15.07 21.54
CA VAL A 148 18.12 14.25 22.72
C VAL A 148 19.41 14.16 23.55
N PRO A 149 19.36 14.43 24.86
CA PRO A 149 20.52 14.21 25.74
C PRO A 149 21.01 12.77 25.66
N SER A 150 22.33 12.57 25.64
CA SER A 150 22.93 11.23 25.51
C SER A 150 22.41 10.25 26.56
N GLU A 151 22.26 10.71 27.80
CA GLU A 151 21.78 9.86 28.90
C GLU A 151 20.35 9.37 28.65
N THR A 152 19.45 10.27 28.25
CA THR A 152 18.06 9.92 27.90
C THR A 152 18.00 9.01 26.68
N PHE A 153 18.85 9.23 25.67
CA PHE A 153 18.90 8.39 24.47
C PHE A 153 19.35 6.96 24.78
N LEU A 154 20.37 6.78 25.62
CA LEU A 154 20.93 5.47 25.93
C LEU A 154 20.08 4.67 26.91
N ASN A 155 19.37 5.35 27.82
CA ASN A 155 18.71 4.70 28.95
C ASN A 155 17.18 4.70 28.88
N GLU A 156 16.55 5.52 28.02
CA GLU A 156 15.09 5.62 27.93
C GLU A 156 14.58 5.37 26.50
N GLU A 157 13.54 4.54 26.39
CA GLU A 157 12.88 4.28 25.09
C GLU A 157 12.30 5.56 24.46
N ALA A 158 11.80 6.48 25.30
CA ALA A 158 11.31 7.79 24.87
C ALA A 158 12.42 8.70 24.30
N GLY A 159 13.67 8.49 24.72
CA GLY A 159 14.83 9.16 24.14
C GLY A 159 15.08 8.68 22.71
N VAL A 160 15.06 7.37 22.50
CA VAL A 160 15.23 6.76 21.16
C VAL A 160 14.11 7.18 20.22
N LYS A 161 12.85 7.10 20.66
CA LYS A 161 11.66 7.43 19.86
C LYS A 161 11.60 8.88 19.37
N ARG A 162 12.37 9.80 19.97
CA ARG A 162 12.39 11.21 19.54
C ARG A 162 13.18 11.44 18.24
N LEU A 163 13.96 10.47 17.78
CA LEU A 163 14.83 10.61 16.61
C LEU A 163 14.43 9.73 15.41
N ILE A 164 13.32 8.99 15.51
CA ILE A 164 12.80 8.05 14.51
C ILE A 164 11.35 8.38 14.16
#